data_AF-A0A533HLY3-F1
#
_entry.id   AF-A0A533HLY3-F1
#
_cell.length_a   1.000
_cell.length_b   1.000
_cell.length_c   1.000
_cell.angle_alpha   90.00
_cell.angle_beta   90.00
_cell.angle_gamma   90.00
#
_symmetry.space_group_name_H-M   'P 1'
#
loop_
_entity.id
_entity.type
_entity.pdbx_description
1 polymer ?
#
loop_
_entity_poly.entity_id
_entity_poly.type
_entity_poly.pdbx_seq_one_letter_code
_entity_poly.pdbx_strand_id
1 'polypeptide(L)'
;MNNPALICNWVNRFRVAGPDALRERRKGRKILMAKSTKKLSKKTSQTTNDNISKEYVKELENQLLQLRIENAFLKEARRLRLAEEAEMKRRREL
;
A
#
# COMPACT_ATOMS: atom_id res chain seq x y z
N MET A 1 -13.40 20.81 -17.65
CA MET A 1 -12.08 20.69 -17.01
C MET A 1 -11.04 20.62 -18.12
N ASN A 2 -10.41 21.73 -18.50
CA ASN A 2 -9.60 21.80 -19.73
C ASN A 2 -8.12 22.12 -19.46
N ASN A 3 -7.56 21.65 -18.35
CA ASN A 3 -6.15 21.88 -18.03
C ASN A 3 -5.38 20.55 -17.89
N PRO A 4 -4.83 20.02 -19.01
CA PRO A 4 -4.04 18.79 -19.01
C PRO A 4 -2.82 18.85 -18.08
N ALA A 5 -2.19 20.02 -17.97
CA ALA A 5 -0.97 20.19 -17.15
C ALA A 5 -1.25 20.01 -15.65
N LEU A 6 -2.41 20.45 -15.16
CA LEU A 6 -2.82 20.22 -13.77
C LEU A 6 -2.99 18.72 -13.48
N ILE A 7 -3.62 17.99 -14.41
CA ILE A 7 -3.84 16.54 -14.27
C ILE A 7 -2.49 15.81 -14.25
N CYS A 8 -1.58 16.12 -15.18
CA CYS A 8 -0.25 15.53 -15.21
C CYS A 8 0.53 15.78 -13.90
N ASN A 9 0.44 16.98 -13.34
CA ASN A 9 1.08 17.30 -12.06
C ASN A 9 0.49 16.48 -10.91
N TRP A 10 -0.84 16.36 -10.83
CA TRP A 10 -1.48 15.52 -9.81
C TRP A 10 -1.08 14.05 -9.91
N VAL A 11 -1.05 13.49 -11.12
CA VAL A 11 -0.62 12.10 -11.37
C VAL A 11 0.83 11.90 -10.93
N ASN A 12 1.73 12.82 -11.29
CA ASN A 12 3.12 12.74 -10.90
C ASN A 12 3.30 12.81 -9.37
N ARG A 13 2.61 13.75 -8.71
CA ARG A 13 2.67 13.89 -7.24
C ARG A 13 2.15 12.65 -6.52
N PHE A 14 1.07 12.04 -7.03
CA PHE A 14 0.51 10.81 -6.49
C PHE A 14 1.47 9.63 -6.65
N ARG A 15 2.12 9.48 -7.82
CA ARG A 15 3.10 8.40 -8.05
C ARG A 15 4.32 8.49 -7.13
N VAL A 16 4.79 9.71 -6.86
CA VAL A 16 6.02 9.93 -6.06
C VAL A 16 5.78 9.83 -4.56
N ALA A 17 4.72 10.47 -4.06
CA ALA A 17 4.49 10.64 -2.62
C ALA A 17 3.16 10.03 -2.14
N GLY A 18 2.47 9.29 -3.01
CA GLY A 18 1.25 8.58 -2.67
C GLY A 18 0.03 9.50 -2.45
N PRO A 19 -1.04 8.94 -1.85
CA PRO A 19 -2.30 9.66 -1.64
C PRO A 19 -2.16 10.92 -0.78
N ASP A 20 -1.23 10.93 0.17
CA ASP A 20 -0.98 12.07 1.05
C ASP A 20 -0.53 13.33 0.29
N ALA A 21 0.05 13.17 -0.90
CA ALA A 21 0.50 14.29 -1.73
C ALA A 21 -0.67 15.14 -2.25
N LEU A 22 -1.84 14.54 -2.45
CA LEU A 22 -3.03 15.23 -2.96
C LEU A 22 -3.94 15.74 -1.84
N ARG A 23 -3.60 15.46 -0.58
CA ARG A 23 -4.38 15.86 0.59
C ARG A 23 -4.43 17.38 0.73
N GLU A 24 -5.58 17.92 1.16
CA GLU A 24 -5.74 19.38 1.34
C GLU A 24 -4.71 19.90 2.36
N ARG A 25 -3.68 20.60 1.88
CA ARG A 25 -2.68 21.22 2.76
C ARG A 25 -3.23 22.55 3.24
N ARG A 26 -3.15 22.81 4.55
CA ARG A 26 -3.44 24.14 5.10
C ARG A 26 -2.54 25.17 4.40
N LYS A 27 -3.17 26.11 3.70
CA LYS A 27 -2.47 27.21 3.03
C LYS A 27 -1.96 28.19 4.09
N GLY A 28 -0.68 28.59 4.00
CA GLY A 28 -0.05 29.56 4.90
C GLY A 28 1.04 28.97 5.82
N ARG A 29 1.76 29.86 6.52
CA ARG A 29 2.79 29.49 7.52
C ARG A 29 2.09 28.91 8.76
N LYS A 30 2.65 27.84 9.34
CA LYS A 30 2.20 27.33 10.65
C LYS A 30 2.32 28.48 11.65
N ILE A 31 1.20 28.85 12.30
CA ILE A 31 1.21 29.90 13.31
C ILE A 31 1.99 29.38 14.52
N LEU A 32 3.02 30.11 14.94
CA LEU A 32 3.91 29.74 16.06
C LEU A 32 3.34 30.11 17.44
N MET A 33 2.24 30.87 17.49
CA MET A 33 1.66 31.41 18.72
C MET A 33 0.27 30.82 18.99
N ALA A 34 0.02 30.43 20.25
CA ALA A 34 -1.28 29.96 20.70
C ALA A 34 -2.28 31.13 20.79
N LYS A 35 -3.12 31.31 19.77
CA LYS A 35 -4.36 32.09 19.90
C LYS A 35 -5.54 31.12 19.90
N SER A 36 -6.44 31.30 20.86
CA SER A 36 -7.67 30.53 21.04
C SER A 36 -8.43 30.43 19.71
N THR A 37 -8.39 29.25 19.09
CA THR A 37 -9.09 28.99 17.84
C THR A 37 -10.57 28.73 18.14
N LYS A 38 -11.45 29.65 17.75
CA LYS A 38 -12.87 29.33 17.53
C LYS A 38 -12.90 28.12 16.58
N LYS A 39 -13.45 27.00 17.08
CA LYS A 39 -13.61 25.76 16.31
C LYS A 39 -14.56 26.03 15.15
N LEU A 40 -14.04 26.39 13.98
CA LEU A 40 -14.75 26.15 12.74
C LEU A 40 -14.69 24.65 12.50
N SER A 41 -15.79 23.97 12.81
CA SER A 41 -16.04 22.60 12.43
C SER A 41 -16.05 22.51 10.90
N LYS A 42 -14.88 22.26 10.30
CA LYS A 42 -14.81 21.76 8.93
C LYS A 42 -15.43 20.37 8.94
N LYS A 43 -16.73 20.29 8.63
CA LYS A 43 -17.41 19.05 8.26
C LYS A 43 -16.72 18.57 6.99
N THR A 44 -15.79 17.64 7.14
CA THR A 44 -15.21 16.94 6.01
C THR A 44 -16.32 16.07 5.44
N SER A 45 -16.87 16.45 4.29
CA SER A 45 -17.74 15.58 3.50
C SER A 45 -16.87 14.45 2.94
N GLN A 46 -16.59 13.47 3.78
CA GLN A 46 -15.80 12.27 3.51
C GLN A 46 -16.72 11.06 3.70
N THR A 47 -17.66 10.88 2.79
CA THR A 47 -18.59 9.75 2.87
C THR A 47 -18.98 9.36 1.45
N THR A 48 -18.20 8.46 0.85
CA THR A 48 -18.61 7.48 -0.19
C THR A 48 -17.39 6.82 -0.82
N ASN A 49 -16.40 7.60 -1.29
CA ASN A 49 -15.18 7.06 -1.94
C ASN A 49 -14.23 6.31 -0.98
N ASP A 50 -14.15 6.72 0.29
CA ASP A 50 -13.23 6.12 1.26
C ASP A 50 -13.59 4.67 1.63
N ASN A 51 -14.86 4.26 1.47
CA ASN A 51 -15.30 2.93 1.85
C ASN A 51 -14.95 1.87 0.79
N ILE A 52 -15.13 2.19 -0.50
CA ILE A 52 -14.69 1.33 -1.61
C ILE A 52 -13.18 1.10 -1.54
N SER A 53 -12.41 2.16 -1.23
CA SER A 53 -10.96 2.05 -1.07
C SER A 53 -10.56 1.13 0.09
N LYS A 54 -11.31 1.08 1.19
CA LYS A 54 -10.97 0.25 2.36
C LYS A 54 -11.25 -1.22 2.12
N GLU A 55 -12.38 -1.55 1.52
CA GLU A 55 -12.75 -2.93 1.19
C GLU A 55 -11.79 -3.51 0.16
N TYR A 56 -11.46 -2.75 -0.88
CA TYR A 56 -10.49 -3.17 -1.89
C TYR A 56 -9.09 -3.37 -1.32
N VAL A 57 -8.65 -2.49 -0.40
CA VAL A 57 -7.37 -2.67 0.31
C VAL A 57 -7.36 -3.95 1.15
N LYS A 58 -8.45 -4.22 1.88
CA LYS A 58 -8.57 -5.44 2.69
C LYS A 58 -8.52 -6.71 1.84
N GLU A 59 -9.14 -6.68 0.66
CA GLU A 59 -9.10 -7.79 -0.29
C GLU A 59 -7.67 -8.03 -0.80
N LEU A 60 -6.94 -6.97 -1.14
CA LEU A 60 -5.53 -7.07 -1.53
C LEU A 60 -4.64 -7.61 -0.40
N GLU A 61 -4.89 -7.21 0.84
CA GLU A 61 -4.19 -7.74 2.02
C GLU A 61 -4.45 -9.24 2.20
N ASN A 62 -5.69 -9.69 2.00
CA ASN A 62 -6.05 -11.11 2.05
C ASN A 62 -5.35 -11.92 0.95
N GLN A 63 -5.36 -11.42 -0.29
CA GLN A 63 -4.67 -12.06 -1.41
C GLN A 63 -3.15 -12.14 -1.17
N LEU A 64 -2.55 -11.08 -0.63
CA LEU A 64 -1.14 -11.07 -0.27
C LEU A 64 -0.83 -12.13 0.81
N LEU A 65 -1.70 -12.27 1.81
CA LEU A 65 -1.55 -13.29 2.85
C LEU A 65 -1.64 -14.70 2.26
N GLN A 66 -2.64 -14.97 1.40
CA GLN A 66 -2.79 -16.25 0.71
C GLN A 66 -1.55 -16.60 -0.11
N LEU A 67 -1.06 -15.66 -0.93
CA LEU A 67 0.13 -15.85 -1.75
C LEU A 67 1.39 -16.09 -0.91
N ARG A 68 1.50 -15.49 0.28
CA ARG A 68 2.62 -15.73 1.20
C ARG A 68 2.59 -17.15 1.76
N ILE A 69 1.41 -17.63 2.15
CA ILE A 69 1.22 -19.00 2.65
C ILE A 69 1.54 -20.00 1.55
N GLU A 70 0.99 -19.81 0.35
CA GLU A 70 1.24 -20.68 -0.80
C GLU A 70 2.73 -20.70 -1.17
N ASN A 71 3.38 -19.54 -1.26
CA ASN A 71 4.82 -19.49 -1.54
C ASN A 71 5.65 -20.19 -0.46
N ALA A 72 5.30 -20.05 0.82
CA ALA A 72 6.01 -20.74 1.89
C ALA A 72 5.88 -22.26 1.74
N PHE A 73 4.67 -22.76 1.47
CA PHE A 73 4.42 -24.17 1.21
C PHE A 73 5.20 -24.70 0.01
N LEU A 74 5.17 -23.98 -1.13
CA LEU A 74 5.89 -24.39 -2.35
C LEU A 74 7.40 -24.38 -2.16
N LYS A 75 7.94 -23.43 -1.39
CA LYS A 75 9.37 -23.41 -1.04
C LYS A 75 9.77 -24.62 -0.20
N GLU A 76 8.95 -24.99 0.78
CA GLU A 76 9.22 -26.16 1.63
C GLU A 76 9.12 -27.46 0.82
N ALA A 77 8.11 -27.59 -0.04
CA ALA A 77 7.98 -28.72 -0.96
C ALA A 77 9.20 -28.84 -1.89
N ARG A 78 9.69 -27.71 -2.42
CA ARG A 78 10.91 -27.69 -3.24
C ARG A 78 12.15 -28.09 -2.43
N ARG A 79 12.26 -27.63 -1.18
CA ARG A 79 13.38 -27.96 -0.28
C ARG A 79 13.45 -29.47 -0.05
N LEU A 80 12.32 -30.12 0.20
CA LEU A 80 12.25 -31.57 0.43
C LEU A 80 12.70 -32.35 -0.81
N ARG A 81 12.18 -32.03 -2.00
CA ARG A 81 12.60 -32.69 -3.25
C ARG A 81 14.11 -32.61 -3.48
N LEU A 82 14.68 -31.42 -3.30
CA LEU A 82 16.13 -31.22 -3.47
C LEU A 82 16.95 -32.01 -2.42
N ALA A 83 16.44 -32.11 -1.19
CA ALA A 83 17.10 -32.90 -0.14
C ALA A 83 17.08 -34.40 -0.48
N GLU A 84 15.94 -34.92 -0.94
CA GLU A 84 15.80 -36.31 -1.37
C GLU A 84 16.71 -36.63 -2.57
N GLU A 85 16.74 -35.77 -3.60
CA GLU A 85 17.62 -35.94 -4.76
C GLU A 85 19.10 -35.95 -4.35
N ALA A 86 19.51 -35.05 -3.44
CA ALA A 86 20.87 -34.99 -2.94
C ALA A 86 21.26 -36.25 -2.14
N GLU A 87 20.34 -36.79 -1.33
CA GLU A 87 20.56 -38.04 -0.61
C GLU A 87 20.71 -39.23 -1.56
N MET A 88 19.81 -39.33 -2.56
CA MET A 88 19.88 -40.38 -3.57
C MET A 88 21.17 -40.32 -4.38
N LYS A 89 21.64 -39.11 -4.71
CA LYS A 89 22.93 -38.91 -5.36
C LYS A 89 24.09 -39.36 -4.47
N ARG A 90 24.12 -38.96 -3.19
CA ARG A 90 25.13 -39.43 -2.23
C ARG A 90 25.20 -40.94 -2.13
N ARG A 91 24.05 -41.63 -2.11
CA ARG A 91 23.99 -43.10 -2.05
C ARG A 91 24.51 -43.80 -3.31
N ARG A 92 24.51 -43.14 -4.47
CA ARG A 92 25.05 -43.67 -5.73
C ARG A 92 26.53 -43.41 -5.90
N GLU A 93 27.06 -42.39 -5.22
CA GLU A 93 28.46 -41.99 -5.25
C GLU A 93 29.31 -42.67 -4.15
N LEU A 94 28.64 -43.35 -3.21
CA LEU A 94 29.23 -44.31 -2.27
C LEU A 94 29.30 -45.70 -2.90
#